data_AF-A0A672QTL5-F1
#
_entry.id   AF-A0A672QTL5-F1
#
_cell.length_a   1.000
_cell.length_b   1.000
_cell.length_c   1.000
_cell.angle_alpha   90.00
_cell.angle_beta   90.00
_cell.angle_gamma   90.00
#
_symmetry.space_group_name_H-M   'P 1'
#
loop_
_entity.id
_entity.type
_entity.pdbx_description
1 polymer ?
#
loop_
_entity_poly.entity_id
_entity_poly.type
_entity_poly.pdbx_seq_one_letter_code
_entity_poly.pdbx_strand_id
1 'polypeptide(L)'
;STPRAPYVEPSKVKKKSSNENKQATLAPSEQTSTVKRLFGFEKEDISSWHRLVCLLNRPTDPASLGIFRFLFGMLMALDITQERGLSHLDYKYLDGAPVCRFPLFNFLKPLPMDWMFFVYFVMFLGAVGIMLGCFYRLACLMFISTYWYVFFLDKTTWNNHSYLYGLIGFQLTLMDANRYWSLDGLRNPRKRNAHVPLWNYTMLRTQIFIVYFIAGVKKLDADWVEGYSMKYLAHHWLFEPFKLILPVELINLMVVHGGGLILDLTAGYLLFFDATRPVAFFFVSYFHCMNSQLFSIGMFSYTMLATSPLFCYPDWPRCFFGRFPEFLQPILPFISPPPIPSSSCHMVYNDTDEKIKLIQLKLN
;
A
#
# COMPACT_ATOMS: atom_id res chain seq x y z
N SER A 1 -13.04 -69.92 -31.13
CA SER A 1 -14.35 -70.59 -31.05
C SER A 1 -15.00 -70.23 -29.73
N THR A 2 -15.88 -69.21 -29.80
CA THR A 2 -17.18 -69.01 -29.12
C THR A 2 -17.42 -69.46 -27.66
N PRO A 3 -18.36 -68.84 -26.90
CA PRO A 3 -19.33 -67.80 -27.31
C PRO A 3 -19.57 -66.65 -26.29
N ARG A 4 -20.50 -65.77 -26.70
CA ARG A 4 -20.94 -64.47 -26.19
C ARG A 4 -22.39 -64.57 -25.66
N ALA A 5 -22.75 -63.65 -24.74
CA ALA A 5 -24.10 -63.09 -24.44
C ALA A 5 -25.12 -64.00 -23.69
N PRO A 6 -26.12 -63.47 -22.93
CA PRO A 6 -26.87 -62.23 -23.23
C PRO A 6 -27.37 -61.29 -22.10
N TYR A 7 -27.67 -60.06 -22.55
CA TYR A 7 -28.72 -59.09 -22.18
C TYR A 7 -29.79 -59.49 -21.14
N VAL A 8 -30.05 -58.61 -20.15
CA VAL A 8 -31.35 -58.49 -19.45
C VAL A 8 -31.60 -57.04 -18.97
N GLU A 9 -32.71 -56.44 -19.41
CA GLU A 9 -33.56 -55.47 -18.68
C GLU A 9 -35.01 -55.76 -19.14
N PRO A 10 -36.11 -55.34 -18.48
CA PRO A 10 -36.27 -54.58 -17.23
C PRO A 10 -37.35 -55.16 -16.28
N SER A 11 -37.46 -54.67 -15.04
CA SER A 11 -38.72 -54.80 -14.27
C SER A 11 -39.08 -53.52 -13.51
N LYS A 12 -40.35 -53.15 -13.71
CA LYS A 12 -41.01 -51.91 -13.32
C LYS A 12 -41.18 -51.83 -11.80
N VAL A 13 -40.67 -50.77 -11.18
CA VAL A 13 -41.10 -50.37 -9.83
C VAL A 13 -42.08 -49.20 -9.95
N LYS A 14 -43.36 -49.50 -9.69
CA LYS A 14 -44.41 -48.51 -9.45
C LYS A 14 -44.28 -47.95 -8.03
N LYS A 15 -44.32 -46.62 -7.96
CA LYS A 15 -44.61 -45.72 -6.83
C LYS A 15 -45.14 -46.38 -5.54
N LYS A 16 -44.49 -46.04 -4.42
CA LYS A 16 -45.20 -45.68 -3.19
C LYS A 16 -44.49 -44.48 -2.54
N SER A 17 -45.26 -43.42 -2.36
CA SER A 17 -44.86 -42.21 -1.65
C SER A 17 -44.78 -42.48 -0.16
N SER A 18 -43.72 -42.00 0.47
CA SER A 18 -43.75 -41.61 1.88
C SER A 18 -42.83 -40.42 2.04
N ASN A 19 -43.46 -39.27 2.31
CA ASN A 19 -42.82 -38.08 2.88
C ASN A 19 -42.03 -38.50 4.12
N GLU A 20 -40.71 -38.48 4.04
CA GLU A 20 -39.85 -38.49 5.22
C GLU A 20 -38.91 -37.30 5.16
N ASN A 21 -39.16 -36.40 6.11
CA ASN A 21 -38.29 -35.37 6.67
C ASN A 21 -36.81 -35.47 6.25
N LYS A 22 -36.42 -34.61 5.30
CA LYS A 22 -35.08 -34.02 5.29
C LYS A 22 -35.23 -32.53 5.60
N GLN A 23 -35.37 -32.22 6.88
CA GLN A 23 -34.94 -30.93 7.40
C GLN A 23 -33.42 -30.87 7.22
N ALA A 24 -32.99 -30.45 6.03
CA ALA A 24 -31.68 -29.88 5.86
C ALA A 24 -31.69 -28.56 6.62
N THR A 25 -31.05 -28.55 7.79
CA THR A 25 -30.77 -27.33 8.54
C THR A 25 -29.84 -26.47 7.70
N LEU A 26 -30.43 -25.65 6.83
CA LEU A 26 -29.75 -24.55 6.17
C LEU A 26 -29.26 -23.62 7.28
N ALA A 27 -27.93 -23.48 7.38
CA ALA A 27 -27.32 -22.41 8.16
C ALA A 27 -27.96 -21.08 7.72
N PRO A 28 -28.31 -20.17 8.64
CA PRO A 28 -28.88 -18.88 8.25
C PRO A 28 -27.85 -18.17 7.37
N SER A 29 -28.24 -17.77 6.16
CA SER A 29 -27.44 -16.86 5.38
C SER A 29 -27.31 -15.57 6.18
N GLU A 30 -26.14 -15.31 6.76
CA GLU A 30 -25.80 -14.03 7.37
C GLU A 30 -26.04 -12.94 6.33
N GLN A 31 -27.16 -12.22 6.47
CA GLN A 31 -27.40 -11.01 5.69
C GLN A 31 -26.37 -9.99 6.14
N THR A 32 -25.21 -9.97 5.47
CA THR A 32 -24.19 -8.95 5.70
C THR A 32 -24.81 -7.57 5.49
N SER A 33 -24.77 -6.73 6.52
CA SER A 33 -25.35 -5.39 6.46
C SER A 33 -24.75 -4.59 5.30
N THR A 34 -25.54 -3.67 4.71
CA THR A 34 -25.07 -2.78 3.64
C THR A 34 -23.81 -2.00 4.07
N VAL A 35 -23.71 -1.65 5.35
CA VAL A 35 -22.54 -0.98 5.95
C VAL A 35 -21.32 -1.90 5.91
N LYS A 36 -21.44 -3.15 6.38
CA LYS A 36 -20.35 -4.14 6.32
C LYS A 36 -19.88 -4.39 4.89
N ARG A 37 -20.80 -4.41 3.92
CA ARG A 37 -20.49 -4.57 2.49
C ARG A 37 -19.78 -3.36 1.88
N LEU A 38 -20.07 -2.14 2.32
CA LEU A 38 -19.48 -0.92 1.76
C LEU A 38 -18.17 -0.51 2.44
N PHE A 39 -18.07 -0.72 3.75
CA PHE A 39 -16.97 -0.24 4.59
C PHE A 39 -16.03 -1.34 5.08
N GLY A 40 -16.45 -2.61 5.00
CA GLY A 40 -15.70 -3.76 5.52
C GLY A 40 -15.74 -3.91 7.05
N PHE A 41 -16.48 -3.05 7.76
CA PHE A 41 -16.71 -3.09 9.20
C PHE A 41 -18.14 -2.63 9.52
N GLU A 42 -18.62 -2.94 10.73
CA GLU A 42 -19.95 -2.58 11.21
C GLU A 42 -19.90 -1.27 12.03
N LYS A 43 -20.99 -0.50 12.06
CA LYS A 43 -21.02 0.78 12.82
C LYS A 43 -20.77 0.53 14.32
N GLU A 44 -21.21 -0.63 14.76
CA GLU A 44 -21.04 -1.22 16.07
C GLU A 44 -19.57 -1.37 16.46
N ASP A 45 -18.66 -1.56 15.50
CA ASP A 45 -17.23 -1.77 15.75
C ASP A 45 -16.52 -0.48 16.22
N ILE A 46 -17.05 0.69 15.85
CA ILE A 46 -16.48 2.00 16.20
C ILE A 46 -17.19 2.61 17.42
N SER A 47 -18.26 1.98 17.91
CA SER A 47 -19.08 2.51 19.00
C SER A 47 -18.37 2.57 20.36
N SER A 48 -17.29 1.80 20.56
CA SER A 48 -16.52 1.80 21.80
C SER A 48 -15.03 1.60 21.53
N TRP A 49 -14.19 2.12 22.44
CA TRP A 49 -12.73 1.95 22.37
C TRP A 49 -12.33 0.47 22.29
N HIS A 50 -12.96 -0.39 23.09
CA HIS A 50 -12.68 -1.82 23.10
C HIS A 50 -12.93 -2.45 21.72
N ARG A 51 -14.09 -2.20 21.11
CA ARG A 51 -14.42 -2.75 19.80
C ARG A 51 -13.53 -2.19 18.69
N LEU A 52 -13.15 -0.92 18.76
CA LEU A 52 -12.19 -0.33 17.83
C LEU A 52 -10.82 -1.02 17.92
N VAL A 53 -10.32 -1.24 19.13
CA VAL A 53 -9.06 -1.98 19.34
C VAL A 53 -9.16 -3.41 18.83
N CYS A 54 -10.31 -4.09 19.02
CA CYS A 54 -10.56 -5.42 18.47
C CYS A 54 -10.54 -5.41 16.93
N LEU A 55 -11.24 -4.47 16.30
CA LEU A 55 -11.27 -4.30 14.85
C LEU A 55 -9.86 -4.09 14.29
N LEU A 56 -9.09 -3.18 14.90
CA LEU A 56 -7.73 -2.85 14.48
C LEU A 56 -6.73 -4.00 14.67
N ASN A 57 -6.98 -4.92 15.61
CA ASN A 57 -6.14 -6.11 15.83
C ASN A 57 -6.64 -7.36 15.11
N ARG A 58 -7.72 -7.25 14.32
CA ARG A 58 -8.26 -8.37 13.54
C ARG A 58 -7.19 -8.97 12.62
N PRO A 59 -7.06 -10.31 12.56
CA PRO A 59 -6.17 -10.98 11.64
C PRO A 59 -6.51 -10.64 10.18
N THR A 60 -5.51 -10.18 9.43
CA THR A 60 -5.64 -9.77 8.03
C THR A 60 -4.56 -10.46 7.19
N ASP A 61 -4.83 -10.74 5.92
CA ASP A 61 -3.84 -11.34 5.01
C ASP A 61 -2.60 -10.43 4.86
N PRO A 62 -1.37 -10.94 5.00
CA PRO A 62 -0.15 -10.14 4.87
C PRO A 62 0.24 -9.80 3.41
N ALA A 63 -0.44 -10.35 2.40
CA ALA A 63 0.02 -10.33 1.02
C ALA A 63 0.20 -8.92 0.46
N SER A 64 -0.85 -8.09 0.49
CA SER A 64 -0.80 -6.73 -0.05
C SER A 64 0.28 -5.88 0.63
N LEU A 65 0.42 -5.98 1.96
CA LEU A 65 1.46 -5.30 2.72
C LEU A 65 2.88 -5.74 2.32
N GLY A 66 3.07 -7.04 2.06
CA GLY A 66 4.36 -7.57 1.59
C GLY A 66 4.73 -7.09 0.19
N ILE A 67 3.76 -6.98 -0.73
CA ILE A 67 3.98 -6.40 -2.07
C ILE A 67 4.30 -4.91 -1.97
N PHE A 68 3.54 -4.16 -1.17
CA PHE A 68 3.84 -2.75 -0.93
C PHE A 68 5.25 -2.54 -0.39
N ARG A 69 5.66 -3.33 0.62
CA ARG A 69 7.02 -3.29 1.16
C ARG A 69 8.07 -3.52 0.07
N PHE A 70 7.88 -4.52 -0.78
CA PHE A 70 8.80 -4.81 -1.89
C PHE A 70 8.91 -3.60 -2.83
N LEU A 71 7.77 -3.09 -3.31
CA LEU A 71 7.74 -1.96 -4.25
C LEU A 71 8.33 -0.69 -3.63
N PHE A 72 7.96 -0.36 -2.39
CA PHE A 72 8.51 0.79 -1.68
C PHE A 72 10.03 0.68 -1.53
N GLY A 73 10.54 -0.46 -1.06
CA GLY A 73 11.99 -0.67 -0.93
C GLY A 73 12.74 -0.57 -2.27
N MET A 74 12.17 -1.10 -3.35
CA MET A 74 12.71 -0.98 -4.70
C MET A 74 12.78 0.48 -5.15
N LEU A 75 11.68 1.22 -4.99
CA LEU A 75 11.63 2.63 -5.37
C LEU A 75 12.60 3.45 -4.53
N MET A 76 12.72 3.19 -3.22
CA MET A 76 13.71 3.85 -2.36
C MET A 76 15.14 3.52 -2.77
N ALA A 77 15.44 2.30 -3.19
CA ALA A 77 16.78 1.95 -3.68
C ALA A 77 17.14 2.78 -4.94
N LEU A 78 16.19 2.94 -5.87
CA LEU A 78 16.37 3.79 -7.06
C LEU A 78 16.50 5.28 -6.68
N ASP A 79 15.61 5.74 -5.81
CA ASP A 79 15.54 7.10 -5.30
C ASP A 79 16.85 7.54 -4.62
N ILE A 80 17.45 6.66 -3.82
CA ILE A 80 18.74 6.90 -3.17
C ILE A 80 19.84 7.11 -4.21
N THR A 81 19.86 6.27 -5.25
CA THR A 81 20.87 6.33 -6.31
C THR A 81 20.74 7.58 -7.17
N GLN A 82 19.52 7.92 -7.59
CA GLN A 82 19.27 8.97 -8.57
C GLN A 82 18.96 10.32 -7.91
N GLU A 83 17.86 10.41 -7.17
CA GLU A 83 17.31 11.67 -6.66
C GLU A 83 18.06 12.20 -5.43
N ARG A 84 18.43 11.32 -4.49
CA ARG A 84 19.19 11.74 -3.30
C ARG A 84 20.68 11.91 -3.58
N GLY A 85 21.11 11.48 -4.76
CA GLY A 85 22.42 11.80 -5.31
C GLY A 85 23.56 10.94 -4.77
N LEU A 86 23.33 9.65 -4.48
CA LEU A 86 24.48 8.74 -4.26
C LEU A 86 25.40 8.69 -5.50
N SER A 87 24.85 8.79 -6.71
CA SER A 87 25.65 8.87 -7.95
C SER A 87 26.40 10.20 -8.15
N HIS A 88 26.02 11.25 -7.41
CA HIS A 88 26.54 12.62 -7.55
C HIS A 88 27.00 13.19 -6.20
N LEU A 89 27.49 12.29 -5.34
CA LEU A 89 27.80 12.62 -3.95
C LEU A 89 29.01 13.56 -3.85
N ASP A 90 29.93 13.46 -4.80
CA ASP A 90 31.05 14.36 -5.04
C ASP A 90 30.56 15.80 -5.28
N TYR A 91 29.65 16.02 -6.22
CA TYR A 91 29.08 17.36 -6.46
C TYR A 91 28.34 17.91 -5.23
N LYS A 92 27.77 17.01 -4.41
CA LYS A 92 26.96 17.40 -3.26
C LYS A 92 27.75 17.64 -1.98
N TYR A 93 28.91 17.02 -1.77
CA TYR A 93 29.65 17.07 -0.50
C TYR A 93 31.17 17.28 -0.63
N LEU A 94 31.75 17.40 -1.83
CA LEU A 94 33.17 17.70 -1.99
C LEU A 94 33.52 19.09 -1.44
N ASP A 95 34.70 19.18 -0.83
CA ASP A 95 35.26 20.44 -0.36
C ASP A 95 35.42 21.42 -1.54
N GLY A 96 34.91 22.64 -1.39
CA GLY A 96 34.87 23.64 -2.45
C GLY A 96 33.65 23.57 -3.37
N ALA A 97 32.72 22.63 -3.15
CA ALA A 97 31.45 22.62 -3.88
C ALA A 97 30.67 23.94 -3.62
N PRO A 98 30.16 24.62 -4.67
CA PRO A 98 29.46 25.90 -4.56
C PRO A 98 28.02 25.74 -4.04
N VAL A 99 27.81 24.89 -3.03
CA VAL A 99 26.50 24.53 -2.52
C VAL A 99 26.29 25.18 -1.15
N CYS A 100 25.40 26.17 -1.11
CA CYS A 100 24.96 26.78 0.14
C CYS A 100 24.00 25.82 0.85
N ARG A 101 24.45 25.21 1.96
CA ARG A 101 23.63 24.26 2.73
C ARG A 101 22.98 24.95 3.92
N PHE A 102 21.72 24.64 4.14
CA PHE A 102 20.94 25.15 5.26
C PHE A 102 20.48 23.97 6.12
N PRO A 103 21.32 23.47 7.05
CA PRO A 103 20.90 22.38 7.92
C PRO A 103 19.75 22.86 8.81
N LEU A 104 18.80 21.97 9.11
CA LEU A 104 17.70 22.30 10.03
C LEU A 104 18.23 22.58 11.43
N PHE A 105 19.23 21.80 11.84
CA PHE A 105 19.88 21.93 13.13
C PHE A 105 21.33 22.38 12.91
N ASN A 106 21.71 23.51 13.51
CA ASN A 106 23.05 24.10 13.33
C ASN A 106 24.20 23.17 13.76
N PHE A 107 23.94 22.20 14.63
CA PHE A 107 24.93 21.20 15.05
C PHE A 107 25.12 20.08 14.02
N LEU A 108 24.17 19.89 13.11
CA LEU A 108 24.22 18.83 12.11
C LEU A 108 25.08 19.31 10.93
N LYS A 109 26.20 18.63 10.72
CA LYS A 109 27.11 18.89 9.61
C LYS A 109 27.28 17.62 8.79
N PRO A 110 27.53 17.75 7.47
CA PRO A 110 27.92 16.60 6.68
C PRO A 110 29.19 16.00 7.27
N LEU A 111 29.25 14.68 7.31
CA LEU A 111 30.47 13.96 7.66
C LEU A 111 31.52 14.15 6.54
N PRO A 112 32.80 13.80 6.80
CA PRO A 112 33.79 13.72 5.72
C PRO A 112 33.29 12.82 4.58
N MET A 113 33.75 13.09 3.36
CA MET A 113 33.21 12.47 2.14
C MET A 113 33.10 10.94 2.22
N ASP A 114 34.15 10.26 2.68
CA ASP A 114 34.17 8.80 2.78
C ASP A 114 33.06 8.26 3.70
N TRP A 115 32.80 8.99 4.79
CA TRP A 115 31.72 8.67 5.72
C TRP A 115 30.35 8.98 5.14
N MET A 116 30.22 10.00 4.28
CA MET A 116 28.98 10.25 3.56
C MET A 116 28.67 9.13 2.55
N PHE A 117 29.67 8.62 1.83
CA PHE A 117 29.49 7.41 1.01
C PHE A 117 29.02 6.22 1.85
N PHE A 118 29.63 6.01 3.01
CA PHE A 118 29.20 4.95 3.94
C PHE A 118 27.75 5.13 4.41
N VAL A 119 27.34 6.34 4.79
CA VAL A 119 25.95 6.66 5.19
C VAL A 119 24.96 6.31 4.08
N TYR A 120 25.24 6.75 2.85
CA TYR A 120 24.37 6.45 1.71
C TYR A 120 24.37 4.97 1.34
N PHE A 121 25.50 4.27 1.47
CA PHE A 121 25.57 2.83 1.28
C PHE A 121 24.72 2.08 2.32
N VAL A 122 24.79 2.46 3.59
CA VAL A 122 23.93 1.91 4.65
C VAL A 122 22.45 2.20 4.38
N MET A 123 22.12 3.40 3.92
CA MET A 123 20.76 3.77 3.51
C MET A 123 20.25 2.88 2.37
N PHE A 124 21.08 2.68 1.33
CA PHE A 124 20.78 1.84 0.18
C PHE A 124 20.60 0.37 0.57
N LEU A 125 21.51 -0.18 1.38
CA LEU A 125 21.37 -1.53 1.93
C LEU A 125 20.11 -1.67 2.78
N GLY A 126 19.75 -0.64 3.55
CA GLY A 126 18.49 -0.56 4.27
C GLY A 126 17.28 -0.67 3.34
N ALA A 127 17.25 0.12 2.25
CA ALA A 127 16.18 0.07 1.26
C ALA A 127 16.07 -1.29 0.56
N VAL A 128 17.19 -1.90 0.16
CA VAL A 128 17.23 -3.26 -0.42
C VAL A 128 16.81 -4.32 0.61
N GLY A 129 17.23 -4.18 1.87
CA GLY A 129 16.80 -5.05 2.96
C GLY A 129 15.30 -4.96 3.23
N ILE A 130 14.72 -3.75 3.16
CA ILE A 130 13.26 -3.54 3.18
C ILE A 130 12.63 -4.22 1.97
N MET A 131 13.14 -4.02 0.75
CA MET A 131 12.63 -4.62 -0.50
C MET A 131 12.60 -6.15 -0.45
N LEU A 132 13.63 -6.78 0.12
CA LEU A 132 13.71 -8.24 0.23
C LEU A 132 13.07 -8.79 1.51
N GLY A 133 12.75 -7.92 2.47
CA GLY A 133 12.28 -8.31 3.79
C GLY A 133 13.32 -9.16 4.54
N CYS A 134 14.60 -8.81 4.40
CA CYS A 134 15.74 -9.49 5.00
C CYS A 134 16.23 -8.72 6.22
N PHE A 135 16.30 -9.37 7.38
CA PHE A 135 16.59 -8.71 8.65
C PHE A 135 15.72 -7.45 8.82
N TYR A 136 14.42 -7.59 8.51
CA TYR A 136 13.55 -6.48 8.16
C TYR A 136 13.58 -5.31 9.16
N ARG A 137 13.52 -5.58 10.47
CA ARG A 137 13.56 -4.53 11.50
C ARG A 137 14.89 -3.78 11.50
N LEU A 138 16.01 -4.49 11.31
CA LEU A 138 17.33 -3.88 11.18
C LEU A 138 17.44 -3.07 9.88
N ALA A 139 16.95 -3.60 8.75
CA ALA A 139 16.93 -2.89 7.47
C ALA A 139 16.13 -1.58 7.55
N CYS A 140 14.97 -1.62 8.21
CA CYS A 140 14.16 -0.44 8.53
C CYS A 140 14.94 0.58 9.37
N LEU A 141 15.66 0.14 10.42
CA LEU A 141 16.48 1.03 11.25
C LEU A 141 17.65 1.64 10.47
N MET A 142 18.34 0.85 9.65
CA MET A 142 19.42 1.32 8.79
C MET A 142 18.93 2.39 7.81
N PHE A 143 17.79 2.14 7.15
CA PHE A 143 17.18 3.09 6.24
C PHE A 143 16.75 4.37 6.97
N ILE A 144 15.95 4.25 8.05
CA ILE A 144 15.31 5.42 8.65
C ILE A 144 16.31 6.35 9.35
N SER A 145 17.33 5.79 10.00
CA SER A 145 18.36 6.57 10.70
C SER A 145 19.21 7.38 9.73
N THR A 146 19.68 6.76 8.65
CA THR A 146 20.47 7.42 7.61
C THR A 146 19.62 8.37 6.76
N TYR A 147 18.39 8.00 6.44
CA TYR A 147 17.46 8.83 5.67
C TYR A 147 17.16 10.16 6.37
N TRP A 148 16.77 10.13 7.65
CA TRP A 148 16.48 11.36 8.38
C TRP A 148 17.74 12.20 8.62
N TYR A 149 18.89 11.57 8.86
CA TYR A 149 20.17 12.28 8.92
C TYR A 149 20.40 13.07 7.63
N VAL A 150 20.35 12.41 6.47
CA VAL A 150 20.54 13.07 5.16
C VAL A 150 19.47 14.14 4.90
N PHE A 151 18.21 13.87 5.26
CA PHE A 151 17.12 14.83 5.09
C PHE A 151 17.36 16.12 5.90
N PHE A 152 17.82 16.01 7.15
CA PHE A 152 18.04 17.19 8.00
C PHE A 152 19.31 18.00 7.68
N LEU A 153 20.22 17.46 6.87
CA LEU A 153 21.45 18.15 6.46
C LEU A 153 21.23 19.34 5.54
N ASP A 154 20.13 19.37 4.76
CA ASP A 154 19.94 20.42 3.76
C ASP A 154 18.46 20.74 3.46
N LYS A 155 18.00 21.85 4.04
CA LYS A 155 16.65 22.41 3.86
C LYS A 155 16.33 22.81 2.42
N THR A 156 17.34 23.10 1.59
CA THR A 156 17.08 23.53 0.20
C THR A 156 16.52 22.41 -0.67
N THR A 157 16.78 21.16 -0.28
CA THR A 157 16.31 19.96 -0.99
C THR A 157 15.00 19.40 -0.42
N TRP A 158 14.42 20.08 0.57
CA TRP A 158 13.20 19.62 1.21
C TRP A 158 12.00 19.73 0.28
N ASN A 159 11.26 18.64 0.22
CA ASN A 159 9.94 18.62 -0.39
C ASN A 159 9.03 17.67 0.39
N ASN A 160 7.72 17.86 0.24
CA ASN A 160 6.72 17.08 0.97
C ASN A 160 6.77 15.57 0.64
N HIS A 161 7.25 15.20 -0.56
CA HIS A 161 7.36 13.81 -0.99
C HIS A 161 8.49 13.09 -0.27
N SER A 162 9.65 13.72 -0.15
CA SER A 162 10.79 13.25 0.62
C SER A 162 10.42 13.09 2.10
N TYR A 163 9.62 14.01 2.65
CA TYR A 163 9.09 13.86 4.00
C TYR A 163 8.16 12.64 4.13
N LEU A 164 7.26 12.44 3.17
CA LEU A 164 6.36 11.28 3.11
C LEU A 164 7.13 9.94 3.12
N TYR A 165 8.22 9.82 2.38
CA TYR A 165 9.00 8.57 2.37
C TYR A 165 9.65 8.28 3.71
N GLY A 166 10.13 9.32 4.40
CA GLY A 166 10.61 9.20 5.77
C GLY A 166 9.50 8.73 6.71
N LEU A 167 8.29 9.29 6.60
CA LEU A 167 7.14 8.83 7.38
C LEU A 167 6.77 7.38 7.08
N ILE A 168 6.67 6.99 5.81
CA ILE A 168 6.36 5.59 5.42
C ILE A 168 7.46 4.65 5.93
N GLY A 169 8.74 5.01 5.77
CA GLY A 169 9.87 4.25 6.31
C GLY A 169 9.78 4.06 7.81
N PHE A 170 9.42 5.12 8.56
CA PHE A 170 9.19 5.05 10.00
C PHE A 170 8.00 4.13 10.32
N GLN A 171 6.88 4.25 9.62
CA GLN A 171 5.70 3.40 9.82
C GLN A 171 6.02 1.92 9.59
N LEU A 172 6.77 1.61 8.53
CA LEU A 172 7.26 0.26 8.25
C LEU A 172 8.10 -0.30 9.40
N THR A 173 8.89 0.52 10.11
CA THR A 173 9.66 0.06 11.27
C THR A 173 8.78 -0.51 12.39
N LEU A 174 7.52 -0.07 12.49
CA LEU A 174 6.54 -0.51 13.49
C LEU A 174 5.73 -1.73 13.00
N MET A 175 5.48 -1.82 11.70
CA MET A 175 4.63 -2.85 11.09
C MET A 175 5.32 -4.20 10.90
N ASP A 176 4.52 -5.25 10.71
CA ASP A 176 4.96 -6.61 10.40
C ASP A 176 4.92 -6.88 8.88
N ALA A 177 5.56 -6.02 8.06
CA ALA A 177 5.53 -6.18 6.59
C ALA A 177 6.44 -7.31 6.06
N ASN A 178 7.21 -7.97 6.93
CA ASN A 178 8.07 -9.10 6.59
C ASN A 178 7.37 -10.46 6.66
N ARG A 179 6.04 -10.51 6.84
CA ARG A 179 5.31 -11.78 6.92
C ARG A 179 4.97 -12.38 5.56
N TYR A 180 5.07 -11.62 4.47
CA TYR A 180 4.80 -12.11 3.12
C TYR A 180 5.92 -11.77 2.13
N TRP A 181 6.20 -12.74 1.24
CA TRP A 181 7.19 -12.67 0.17
C TRP A 181 8.53 -12.03 0.61
N SER A 182 9.10 -12.57 1.69
CA SER A 182 10.29 -12.03 2.37
C SER A 182 11.34 -13.12 2.62
N LEU A 183 12.61 -12.71 2.66
CA LEU A 183 13.70 -13.61 3.06
C LEU A 183 13.61 -14.02 4.54
N ASP A 184 13.10 -13.15 5.40
CA ASP A 184 12.80 -13.49 6.80
C ASP A 184 11.79 -14.65 6.93
N GLY A 185 10.76 -14.67 6.08
CA GLY A 185 9.77 -15.74 6.03
C GLY A 185 10.33 -17.05 5.48
N LEU A 186 11.26 -16.97 4.51
CA LEU A 186 11.98 -18.16 4.04
C LEU A 186 12.85 -18.79 5.13
N ARG A 187 13.50 -17.96 5.95
CA ARG A 187 14.36 -18.42 7.06
C ARG A 187 13.58 -18.88 8.29
N ASN A 188 12.41 -18.32 8.56
CA ASN A 188 11.61 -18.63 9.73
C ASN A 188 10.14 -18.96 9.35
N PRO A 189 9.74 -20.24 9.38
CA PRO A 189 8.38 -20.67 9.08
C PRO A 189 7.29 -19.99 9.92
N ARG A 190 7.59 -19.53 11.15
CA ARG A 190 6.62 -18.82 12.00
C ARG A 190 6.27 -17.42 11.48
N LYS A 191 7.17 -16.80 10.70
CA LYS A 191 6.91 -15.51 10.06
C LYS A 191 6.22 -15.67 8.71
N ARG A 192 6.48 -16.77 8.02
CA ARG A 192 6.03 -17.02 6.65
C ARG A 192 4.51 -17.08 6.58
N ASN A 193 3.93 -16.19 5.78
CA ASN A 193 2.50 -16.05 5.58
C ASN A 193 1.72 -15.88 6.90
N ALA A 194 2.34 -15.35 7.96
CA ALA A 194 1.62 -15.10 9.21
C ALA A 194 0.70 -13.87 9.06
N HIS A 195 -0.48 -13.92 9.68
CA HIS A 195 -1.40 -12.79 9.72
C HIS A 195 -0.75 -11.52 10.27
N VAL A 196 -1.23 -10.39 9.76
CA VAL A 196 -0.91 -9.06 10.28
C VAL A 196 -2.17 -8.41 10.82
N PRO A 197 -2.08 -7.59 11.87
CA PRO A 197 -3.23 -6.86 12.38
C PRO A 197 -3.67 -5.78 11.37
N LEU A 198 -4.98 -5.51 11.32
CA LEU A 198 -5.58 -4.54 10.39
C LEU A 198 -4.98 -3.13 10.51
N TRP A 199 -4.53 -2.73 11.71
CA TRP A 199 -3.95 -1.41 11.93
C TRP A 199 -2.73 -1.12 11.04
N ASN A 200 -1.97 -2.15 10.62
CA ASN A 200 -0.85 -1.97 9.67
C ASN A 200 -1.34 -1.33 8.36
N TYR A 201 -2.49 -1.80 7.85
CA TYR A 201 -3.11 -1.25 6.65
C TYR A 201 -3.77 0.09 6.93
N THR A 202 -4.50 0.22 8.05
CA THR A 202 -5.18 1.46 8.41
C THR A 202 -4.21 2.62 8.50
N MET A 203 -3.06 2.45 9.15
CA MET A 203 -2.06 3.51 9.29
C MET A 203 -1.51 3.98 7.94
N LEU A 204 -1.12 3.05 7.05
CA LEU A 204 -0.64 3.41 5.71
C LEU A 204 -1.73 4.07 4.86
N ARG A 205 -2.94 3.51 4.84
CA ARG A 205 -4.06 4.07 4.08
C ARG A 205 -4.43 5.47 4.57
N THR A 206 -4.44 5.70 5.89
CA THR A 206 -4.65 7.03 6.47
C THR A 206 -3.54 7.99 6.09
N GLN A 207 -2.27 7.56 6.12
CA GLN A 207 -1.14 8.39 5.68
C GLN A 207 -1.32 8.86 4.22
N ILE A 208 -1.70 7.93 3.32
CA ILE A 208 -1.93 8.25 1.91
C ILE A 208 -3.16 9.14 1.72
N PHE A 209 -4.24 8.89 2.48
CA PHE A 209 -5.42 9.74 2.51
C PHE A 209 -5.07 11.19 2.90
N ILE A 210 -4.28 11.38 3.95
CA ILE A 210 -3.85 12.71 4.42
C ILE A 210 -3.11 13.44 3.31
N VAL A 211 -2.23 12.76 2.57
CA VAL A 211 -1.46 13.38 1.47
C VAL A 211 -2.41 13.94 0.41
N TYR A 212 -3.37 13.15 -0.07
CA TYR A 212 -4.34 13.62 -1.06
C TYR A 212 -5.21 14.75 -0.50
N PHE A 213 -5.81 14.53 0.67
CA PHE A 213 -6.77 15.46 1.23
C PHE A 213 -6.14 16.82 1.52
N ILE A 214 -4.95 16.85 2.14
CA ILE A 214 -4.25 18.10 2.44
C ILE A 214 -3.72 18.76 1.16
N ALA A 215 -3.28 18.00 0.15
CA ALA A 215 -2.94 18.56 -1.15
C ALA A 215 -4.14 19.25 -1.81
N GLY A 216 -5.33 18.67 -1.70
CA GLY A 216 -6.58 19.24 -2.18
C GLY A 216 -6.97 20.50 -1.40
N VAL A 217 -6.90 20.47 -0.06
CA VAL A 217 -7.14 21.64 0.78
C VAL A 217 -6.19 22.79 0.43
N LYS A 218 -4.92 22.50 0.16
CA LYS A 218 -3.95 23.53 -0.25
C LYS A 218 -4.26 24.14 -1.63
N LYS A 219 -4.94 23.39 -2.50
CA LYS A 219 -5.41 23.84 -3.83
C LYS A 219 -6.71 24.67 -3.78
N LEU A 220 -7.31 24.88 -2.61
CA LEU A 220 -8.44 25.80 -2.45
C LEU A 220 -8.02 27.28 -2.44
N ASP A 221 -6.70 27.55 -2.44
CA ASP A 221 -6.17 28.89 -2.55
C ASP A 221 -6.56 29.57 -3.87
N ALA A 222 -6.76 30.88 -3.84
CA ALA A 222 -7.21 31.67 -4.99
C ALA A 222 -6.28 31.50 -6.20
N ASP A 223 -4.96 31.41 -5.98
CA ASP A 223 -3.99 31.26 -7.06
C ASP A 223 -4.17 29.96 -7.84
N TRP A 224 -4.67 28.90 -7.19
CA TRP A 224 -4.98 27.64 -7.85
C TRP A 224 -6.39 27.66 -8.44
N VAL A 225 -7.41 28.07 -7.67
CA VAL A 225 -8.80 28.02 -8.13
C VAL A 225 -9.04 28.94 -9.34
N GLU A 226 -8.35 30.08 -9.41
CA GLU A 226 -8.44 31.03 -10.52
C GLU A 226 -7.52 30.67 -11.71
N GLY A 227 -6.71 29.61 -11.58
CA GLY A 227 -5.87 29.12 -12.68
C GLY A 227 -4.59 29.92 -12.94
N TYR A 228 -4.13 30.71 -11.98
CA TYR A 228 -2.88 31.49 -12.09
C TYR A 228 -1.65 30.62 -11.91
N SER A 229 -1.70 29.66 -10.98
CA SER A 229 -0.66 28.66 -10.79
C SER A 229 -0.47 27.87 -12.09
N MET A 230 0.76 27.48 -12.44
CA MET A 230 1.01 26.53 -13.53
C MET A 230 0.27 26.81 -14.87
N LYS A 231 -0.02 28.08 -15.20
CA LYS A 231 -0.90 28.49 -16.31
C LYS A 231 -0.53 27.90 -17.68
N TYR A 232 0.74 27.58 -17.88
CA TYR A 232 1.24 27.03 -19.14
C TYR A 232 1.11 25.50 -19.24
N LEU A 233 0.70 24.81 -18.18
CA LEU A 233 0.69 23.35 -18.17
C LEU A 233 -0.25 22.75 -19.21
N ALA A 234 -1.39 23.41 -19.47
CA ALA A 234 -2.35 23.01 -20.50
C ALA A 234 -1.79 23.07 -21.93
N HIS A 235 -0.64 23.72 -22.16
CA HIS A 235 0.02 23.73 -23.47
C HIS A 235 0.79 22.44 -23.74
N HIS A 236 1.07 21.63 -22.71
CA HIS A 236 1.79 20.37 -22.85
C HIS A 236 1.04 19.38 -23.75
N TRP A 237 1.78 18.52 -24.47
CA TRP A 237 1.21 17.60 -25.47
C TRP A 237 0.21 16.59 -24.89
N LEU A 238 0.31 16.30 -23.59
CA LEU A 238 -0.64 15.44 -22.87
C LEU A 238 -2.07 15.96 -22.92
N PHE A 239 -2.26 17.26 -23.14
CA PHE A 239 -3.57 17.88 -23.20
C PHE A 239 -4.11 18.03 -24.64
N GLU A 240 -3.36 17.62 -25.68
CA GLU A 240 -3.83 17.68 -27.08
C GLU A 240 -5.21 17.07 -27.32
N PRO A 241 -5.58 15.90 -26.72
CA PRO A 241 -6.91 15.35 -26.90
C PRO A 241 -8.03 16.29 -26.42
N PHE A 242 -7.78 17.09 -25.38
CA PHE A 242 -8.73 18.08 -24.88
C PHE A 242 -8.80 19.32 -25.79
N LYS A 243 -7.68 19.70 -26.43
CA LYS A 243 -7.59 20.85 -27.33
C LYS A 243 -8.43 20.69 -28.61
N LEU A 244 -8.82 19.46 -28.94
CA LEU A 244 -9.77 19.18 -30.03
C LEU A 244 -11.18 19.71 -29.76
N ILE A 245 -11.53 19.91 -28.48
CA ILE A 245 -12.91 20.19 -28.05
C ILE A 245 -12.99 21.51 -27.25
N LEU A 246 -11.93 21.87 -26.54
CA LEU A 246 -11.91 23.02 -25.62
C LEU A 246 -10.74 23.98 -25.94
N PRO A 247 -10.91 25.30 -25.75
CA PRO A 247 -9.80 26.25 -25.80
C PRO A 247 -8.82 26.00 -24.64
N VAL A 248 -7.55 26.33 -24.84
CA VAL A 248 -6.45 26.03 -23.90
C VAL A 248 -6.68 26.65 -22.53
N GLU A 249 -7.27 27.84 -22.48
CA GLU A 249 -7.60 28.55 -21.24
C GLU A 249 -8.63 27.77 -20.41
N LEU A 250 -9.63 27.20 -21.06
CA LEU A 250 -10.66 26.40 -20.40
C LEU A 250 -10.12 25.03 -19.97
N ILE A 251 -9.19 24.45 -20.74
CA ILE A 251 -8.46 23.24 -20.33
C ILE A 251 -7.64 23.52 -19.08
N ASN A 252 -6.93 24.65 -19.05
CA ASN A 252 -6.15 25.06 -17.89
C ASN A 252 -7.05 25.20 -16.65
N LEU A 253 -8.17 25.92 -16.77
CA LEU A 253 -9.05 26.15 -15.62
C LEU A 253 -9.79 24.86 -15.18
N MET A 254 -10.43 24.15 -16.11
CA MET A 254 -11.33 23.05 -15.76
C MET A 254 -10.60 21.72 -15.56
N VAL A 255 -9.67 21.37 -16.45
CA VAL A 255 -9.01 20.06 -16.43
C VAL A 255 -7.82 20.07 -15.49
N VAL A 256 -6.91 21.05 -15.63
CA VAL A 256 -5.70 21.11 -14.80
C VAL A 256 -6.05 21.53 -13.37
N HIS A 257 -6.69 22.68 -13.21
CA HIS A 257 -6.93 23.26 -11.89
C HIS A 257 -8.14 22.64 -11.20
N GLY A 258 -9.29 22.63 -11.87
CA GLY A 258 -10.53 22.02 -11.37
C GLY A 258 -10.37 20.51 -11.16
N GLY A 259 -9.91 19.80 -12.18
CA GLY A 259 -9.68 18.35 -12.12
C GLY A 259 -8.66 17.96 -11.06
N GLY A 260 -7.51 18.65 -11.00
CA GLY A 260 -6.49 18.41 -9.97
C GLY A 260 -7.01 18.65 -8.54
N LEU A 261 -7.76 19.73 -8.33
CA LEU A 261 -8.38 20.05 -7.04
C LEU A 261 -9.40 19.00 -6.60
N ILE A 262 -10.36 18.68 -7.48
CA ILE A 262 -11.43 17.71 -7.19
C ILE A 262 -10.82 16.34 -6.93
N LEU A 263 -9.86 15.92 -7.75
CA LEU A 263 -9.21 14.63 -7.56
C LEU A 263 -8.50 14.57 -6.22
N ASP A 264 -7.70 15.55 -5.83
CA ASP A 264 -6.98 15.51 -4.56
C ASP A 264 -7.93 15.53 -3.34
N LEU A 265 -9.02 16.32 -3.38
CA LEU A 265 -10.01 16.34 -2.30
C LEU A 265 -10.79 15.02 -2.17
N THR A 266 -11.00 14.30 -3.27
CA THR A 266 -11.87 13.12 -3.31
C THR A 266 -11.14 11.79 -3.38
N ALA A 267 -9.90 11.74 -3.88
CA ALA A 267 -9.16 10.49 -4.15
C ALA A 267 -9.06 9.60 -2.92
N GLY A 268 -8.74 10.18 -1.76
CA GLY A 268 -8.70 9.45 -0.50
C GLY A 268 -10.02 8.73 -0.20
N TYR A 269 -11.14 9.44 -0.28
CA TYR A 269 -12.47 8.87 -0.08
C TYR A 269 -12.80 7.80 -1.12
N LEU A 270 -12.59 8.11 -2.41
CA LEU A 270 -12.93 7.22 -3.51
C LEU A 270 -12.13 5.91 -3.48
N LEU A 271 -10.88 5.93 -3.02
CA LEU A 271 -10.05 4.72 -2.86
C LEU A 271 -10.51 3.84 -1.70
N PHE A 272 -11.05 4.44 -0.63
CA PHE A 272 -11.51 3.71 0.55
C PHE A 272 -12.74 2.84 0.26
N PHE A 273 -13.74 3.36 -0.46
CA PHE A 273 -14.98 2.63 -0.72
C PHE A 273 -14.83 1.61 -1.85
N ASP A 274 -15.25 0.36 -1.59
CA ASP A 274 -15.18 -0.74 -2.55
C ASP A 274 -15.86 -0.41 -3.90
N ALA A 275 -17.01 0.29 -3.86
CA ALA A 275 -17.79 0.63 -5.04
C ALA A 275 -17.11 1.68 -5.94
N THR A 276 -16.39 2.65 -5.36
CA THR A 276 -15.74 3.72 -6.12
C THR A 276 -14.28 3.42 -6.42
N ARG A 277 -13.68 2.46 -5.72
CA ARG A 277 -12.24 2.15 -5.83
C ARG A 277 -11.77 1.91 -7.26
N PRO A 278 -12.44 1.11 -8.12
CA PRO A 278 -11.96 0.90 -9.50
C PRO A 278 -11.86 2.21 -10.31
N VAL A 279 -12.85 3.10 -10.14
CA VAL A 279 -12.86 4.42 -10.77
C VAL A 279 -11.74 5.30 -10.22
N ALA A 280 -11.56 5.29 -8.89
CA ALA A 280 -10.48 6.00 -8.22
C ALA A 280 -9.11 5.55 -8.72
N PHE A 281 -8.90 4.23 -8.86
CA PHE A 281 -7.65 3.67 -9.38
C PHE A 281 -7.33 4.19 -10.77
N PHE A 282 -8.31 4.25 -11.67
CA PHE A 282 -8.11 4.79 -13.00
C PHE A 282 -7.63 6.25 -12.96
N PHE A 283 -8.38 7.14 -12.29
CA PHE A 283 -8.05 8.56 -12.25
C PHE A 283 -6.77 8.86 -11.48
N VAL A 284 -6.55 8.21 -10.32
CA VAL A 284 -5.34 8.36 -9.52
C VAL A 284 -4.11 7.87 -10.29
N SER A 285 -4.22 6.73 -10.99
CA SER A 285 -3.11 6.22 -11.78
C SER A 285 -2.79 7.14 -12.95
N TYR A 286 -3.82 7.58 -13.67
CA TYR A 286 -3.68 8.54 -14.77
C TYR A 286 -3.03 9.84 -14.29
N PHE A 287 -3.48 10.40 -13.17
CA PHE A 287 -2.92 11.61 -12.58
C PHE A 287 -1.44 11.48 -12.24
N HIS A 288 -1.03 10.38 -11.60
CA HIS A 288 0.38 10.17 -11.27
C HIS A 288 1.23 9.90 -12.50
N CYS A 289 0.71 9.17 -13.49
CA CYS A 289 1.38 9.00 -14.79
C CYS A 289 1.55 10.32 -15.53
N MET A 290 0.55 11.22 -15.49
CA MET A 290 0.71 12.57 -16.04
C MET A 290 1.75 13.36 -15.27
N ASN A 291 1.69 13.36 -13.94
CA ASN A 291 2.63 14.10 -13.11
C ASN A 291 4.08 13.66 -13.30
N SER A 292 4.34 12.38 -13.59
CA SER A 292 5.70 11.90 -13.86
C SER A 292 6.28 12.45 -15.18
N GLN A 293 5.43 12.90 -16.10
CA GLN A 293 5.83 13.52 -17.36
C GLN A 293 5.84 15.04 -17.29
N LEU A 294 4.89 15.62 -16.53
CA LEU A 294 4.70 17.06 -16.40
C LEU A 294 5.67 17.71 -15.43
N PHE A 295 6.08 16.99 -14.39
CA PHE A 295 6.86 17.55 -13.30
C PHE A 295 8.09 16.69 -13.00
N SER A 296 9.23 17.36 -12.76
CA SER A 296 10.45 16.72 -12.25
C SER A 296 10.40 16.62 -10.73
N ILE A 297 9.44 15.85 -10.19
CA ILE A 297 9.20 15.65 -8.75
C ILE A 297 9.76 14.32 -8.22
N GLY A 298 10.76 13.78 -8.93
CA GLY A 298 11.45 12.54 -8.60
C GLY A 298 10.52 11.32 -8.52
N MET A 299 10.78 10.45 -7.56
CA MET A 299 10.10 9.15 -7.43
C MET A 299 8.65 9.22 -6.92
N PHE A 300 8.09 10.42 -6.77
CA PHE A 300 6.78 10.62 -6.12
C PHE A 300 5.65 9.91 -6.84
N SER A 301 5.49 10.16 -8.13
CA SER A 301 4.43 9.54 -8.93
C SER A 301 4.49 8.01 -8.86
N TYR A 302 5.68 7.42 -8.98
CA TYR A 302 5.87 5.98 -8.91
C TYR A 302 5.59 5.43 -7.51
N THR A 303 5.98 6.16 -6.47
CA THR A 303 5.71 5.77 -5.07
C THR A 303 4.22 5.80 -4.78
N MET A 304 3.51 6.83 -5.23
CA MET A 304 2.05 6.91 -5.04
C MET A 304 1.32 5.81 -5.81
N LEU A 305 1.74 5.49 -7.04
CA LEU A 305 1.25 4.33 -7.79
C LEU A 305 1.46 3.02 -7.03
N ALA A 306 2.65 2.82 -6.43
CA ALA A 306 2.95 1.65 -5.62
C ALA A 306 2.10 1.56 -4.33
N THR A 307 1.57 2.68 -3.83
CA THR A 307 0.69 2.69 -2.65
C THR A 307 -0.76 2.38 -2.99
N SER A 308 -1.22 2.61 -4.22
CA SER A 308 -2.63 2.42 -4.59
C SER A 308 -3.15 1.00 -4.29
N PRO A 309 -2.41 -0.09 -4.62
CA PRO A 309 -2.83 -1.46 -4.29
C PRO A 309 -3.06 -1.75 -2.80
N LEU A 310 -2.54 -0.92 -1.88
CA LEU A 310 -2.86 -1.04 -0.45
C LEU A 310 -4.34 -0.87 -0.16
N PHE A 311 -5.08 -0.12 -1.00
CA PHE A 311 -6.52 0.10 -0.82
C PHE A 311 -7.36 -1.09 -1.27
N CYS A 312 -6.82 -1.99 -2.11
CA CYS A 312 -7.51 -3.23 -2.50
C CYS A 312 -7.67 -4.21 -1.33
N TYR A 313 -8.44 -5.28 -1.57
CA TYR A 313 -8.54 -6.39 -0.63
C TYR A 313 -7.15 -6.96 -0.31
N PRO A 314 -6.81 -7.22 0.97
CA PRO A 314 -5.45 -7.61 1.38
C PRO A 314 -4.86 -8.85 0.69
N ASP A 315 -5.72 -9.73 0.16
CA ASP A 315 -5.41 -10.96 -0.55
C ASP A 315 -5.28 -10.80 -2.08
N TRP A 316 -5.50 -9.59 -2.63
CA TRP A 316 -5.42 -9.32 -4.07
C TRP A 316 -4.17 -9.90 -4.76
N PRO A 317 -2.96 -9.91 -4.15
CA PRO A 317 -1.78 -10.44 -4.83
C PRO A 317 -1.94 -11.93 -5.15
N ARG A 318 -2.58 -12.70 -4.27
CA ARG A 318 -2.79 -14.13 -4.47
C ARG A 318 -3.68 -14.39 -5.69
N CYS A 319 -4.77 -13.63 -5.79
CA CYS A 319 -5.68 -13.68 -6.92
C CYS A 319 -5.04 -13.21 -8.23
N PHE A 320 -4.15 -12.23 -8.16
CA PHE A 320 -3.45 -11.68 -9.32
C PHE A 320 -2.38 -12.65 -9.83
N PHE A 321 -1.46 -13.08 -8.97
CA PHE A 321 -0.38 -14.00 -9.33
C PHE A 321 -0.86 -15.43 -9.57
N GLY A 322 -2.01 -15.82 -9.02
CA GLY A 322 -2.65 -17.12 -9.31
C GLY A 322 -3.08 -17.30 -10.78
N ARG A 323 -3.12 -16.22 -11.57
CA ARG A 323 -3.43 -16.26 -13.01
C ARG A 323 -2.20 -16.49 -13.88
N PHE A 324 -1.00 -16.46 -13.31
CA PHE A 324 0.25 -16.60 -14.06
C PHE A 324 0.59 -18.08 -14.30
N PRO A 325 1.27 -18.41 -15.41
CA PRO A 325 1.71 -19.77 -15.70
C PRO A 325 2.54 -20.40 -14.57
N GLU A 326 2.42 -21.71 -14.39
CA GLU A 326 3.09 -22.47 -13.31
C GLU A 326 4.61 -22.31 -13.31
N PHE A 327 5.25 -22.19 -14.47
CA PHE A 327 6.70 -22.05 -14.57
C PHE A 327 7.25 -20.75 -13.96
N LEU A 328 6.41 -19.73 -13.76
CA LEU A 328 6.79 -18.47 -13.11
C LEU A 328 6.60 -18.52 -11.59
N GLN A 329 5.85 -19.49 -11.05
CA GLN A 329 5.55 -19.58 -9.63
C GLN A 329 6.78 -19.69 -8.69
N PRO A 330 7.93 -20.26 -9.09
CA PRO A 330 9.12 -20.27 -8.23
C PRO A 330 9.67 -18.87 -7.92
N ILE A 331 9.40 -17.89 -8.77
CA ILE A 331 9.90 -16.51 -8.66
C ILE A 331 8.82 -15.57 -8.11
N LEU A 332 7.55 -15.86 -8.43
CA LEU A 332 6.42 -15.03 -8.05
C LEU A 332 6.05 -15.13 -6.56
N PRO A 333 5.33 -14.14 -6.02
CA PRO A 333 4.81 -14.18 -4.66
C PRO A 333 3.95 -15.42 -4.39
N PHE A 334 4.01 -15.92 -3.14
CA PHE A 334 3.32 -17.15 -2.75
C PHE A 334 1.81 -17.05 -2.94
N ILE A 335 1.25 -17.93 -3.76
CA ILE A 335 -0.20 -18.06 -3.96
C ILE A 335 -0.81 -18.86 -2.80
N SER A 336 -0.10 -19.90 -2.35
CA SER A 336 -0.41 -20.80 -1.22
C SER A 336 0.83 -20.94 -0.32
N PRO A 337 0.70 -21.26 0.99
CA PRO A 337 -0.48 -21.62 1.78
C PRO A 337 -1.35 -20.43 2.25
N PRO A 338 -2.56 -20.70 2.79
CA PRO A 338 -3.37 -19.71 3.50
C PRO A 338 -2.58 -19.08 4.65
N PRO A 339 -2.95 -17.86 5.08
CA PRO A 339 -2.26 -17.23 6.18
C PRO A 339 -2.35 -18.04 7.49
N ILE A 340 -1.27 -17.99 8.28
CA ILE A 340 -1.15 -18.71 9.55
C ILE A 340 -1.43 -17.73 10.70
N PRO A 341 -2.07 -18.16 11.81
CA PRO A 341 -2.24 -17.34 13.01
C PRO A 341 -0.91 -16.74 13.50
N SER A 342 -0.97 -15.47 13.89
CA SER A 342 0.19 -14.70 14.37
C SER A 342 -0.06 -14.24 15.80
N SER A 343 0.97 -14.29 16.65
CA SER A 343 0.91 -13.75 18.01
C SER A 343 0.76 -12.23 18.04
N SER A 344 1.03 -11.54 16.92
CA SER A 344 0.81 -10.09 16.78
C SER A 344 -0.68 -9.72 16.68
N CYS A 345 -1.57 -10.69 16.42
CA CYS A 345 -3.01 -10.48 16.34
C CYS A 345 -3.66 -11.00 17.62
N HIS A 346 -4.03 -10.08 18.52
CA HIS A 346 -4.46 -10.45 19.87
C HIS A 346 -5.94 -10.86 19.98
N MET A 347 -6.77 -10.65 18.95
CA MET A 347 -8.21 -10.87 19.04
C MET A 347 -8.71 -11.62 17.80
N VAL A 348 -9.01 -12.90 17.95
CA VAL A 348 -9.82 -13.66 16.98
C VAL A 348 -11.28 -13.41 17.36
N TYR A 349 -12.04 -12.80 16.45
CA TYR A 349 -13.50 -12.75 16.56
C TYR A 349 -13.99 -14.20 16.44
N ASN A 350 -14.21 -14.88 17.56
CA ASN A 350 -15.06 -16.06 17.54
C ASN A 350 -16.50 -15.53 17.58
N ASP A 351 -17.22 -15.66 16.47
CA ASP A 351 -18.66 -15.38 16.35
C ASP A 351 -19.54 -16.41 17.10
N THR A 352 -18.91 -17.20 17.96
CA THR A 352 -19.55 -18.12 18.89
C THR A 352 -18.87 -17.96 20.24
N ASP A 353 -19.69 -17.68 21.25
CA ASP A 353 -19.39 -17.52 22.67
C ASP A 353 -18.99 -16.13 23.17
N GLU A 354 -20.00 -15.56 23.84
CA GLU A 354 -20.06 -14.56 24.89
C GLU A 354 -19.14 -14.83 26.11
N LYS A 355 -17.96 -15.45 25.93
CA LYS A 355 -16.97 -15.69 27.00
C LYS A 355 -15.54 -15.51 26.50
N ILE A 356 -15.14 -14.25 26.31
CA ILE A 356 -13.73 -13.89 26.17
C ILE A 356 -13.03 -14.12 27.52
N LYS A 357 -12.37 -15.28 27.64
CA LYS A 357 -11.30 -15.46 28.64
C LYS A 357 -10.18 -14.47 28.31
N LEU A 358 -9.96 -13.55 29.24
CA LEU A 358 -8.74 -12.78 29.41
C LEU A 358 -7.51 -13.63 29.05
N ILE A 359 -6.78 -13.26 28.01
CA ILE A 359 -5.32 -13.40 28.04
C ILE A 359 -4.85 -12.14 28.74
N GLN A 360 -4.61 -12.29 30.04
CA GLN A 360 -3.94 -11.28 30.85
C GLN A 360 -2.75 -10.70 30.08
N LEU A 361 -2.80 -9.38 29.95
CA LEU A 361 -1.62 -8.54 29.82
C LEU A 361 -0.50 -9.10 30.70
N LYS A 362 0.51 -9.71 30.08
CA LYS A 362 1.87 -9.72 30.65
C LYS A 362 2.41 -8.29 30.58
N LEU A 363 1.88 -7.45 31.44
CA LEU A 363 2.52 -6.26 31.99
C LEU A 363 2.44 -6.43 33.50
N ASN A 364 3.32 -7.31 34.01
CA ASN A 364 3.91 -7.23 35.34
C ASN A 364 5.41 -7.16 35.13
#